data_AF-A0A7C4BYK8-F1
#
_entry.id   AF-A0A7C4BYK8-F1
#
_cell.length_a   1.000
_cell.length_b   1.000
_cell.length_c   1.000
_cell.angle_alpha   90.00
_cell.angle_beta   90.00
_cell.angle_gamma   90.00
#
_symmetry.space_group_name_H-M   'P 1'
#
loop_
_entity.id
_entity.type
_entity.pdbx_description
1 polymer ?
#
loop_
_entity_poly.entity_id
_entity_poly.type
_entity_poly.pdbx_seq_one_letter_code
_entity_poly.pdbx_strand_id
1 'polypeptide(L)'
;MRGGIPPGSLDDVRRRRICEQGALLEFRIEPRGARACTFQQLALFQPRKLFGLLYWYAVLPLHDIVFRSILLGIRREAVQIAATLPEAAVEPLRV
;
A
#
# COMPACT_ATOMS: atom_id res chain seq x y z
N MET A 1 -7.21 -12.02 24.31
CA MET A 1 -6.56 -10.78 24.78
C MET A 1 -5.82 -10.18 23.59
N ARG A 2 -6.25 -9.00 23.12
CA ARG A 2 -5.79 -8.37 21.87
C ARG A 2 -4.38 -7.81 22.06
N GLY A 3 -3.43 -8.26 21.25
CA GLY A 3 -2.10 -7.65 21.16
C GLY A 3 -2.21 -6.24 20.55
N GLY A 4 -1.87 -5.24 21.36
CA GLY A 4 -1.80 -3.85 20.95
C GLY A 4 -0.64 -3.62 19.99
N ILE A 5 -0.91 -2.86 18.93
CA ILE A 5 0.08 -2.32 18.01
C ILE A 5 0.89 -1.26 18.79
N PRO A 6 2.24 -1.33 18.82
CA PRO A 6 3.05 -0.34 19.53
C PRO A 6 2.90 1.06 18.89
N PRO A 7 2.72 2.13 19.68
CA PRO A 7 2.68 3.50 19.17
C PRO A 7 4.12 4.03 19.01
N GLY A 8 4.57 4.26 17.76
CA GLY A 8 5.88 4.85 17.50
C GLY A 8 6.22 5.02 16.02
N SER A 9 5.74 6.12 15.42
CA SER A 9 6.55 7.14 14.71
C SER A 9 5.65 7.96 13.79
N LEU A 10 5.68 9.27 14.01
CA LEU A 10 4.86 10.33 13.43
C LEU A 10 5.62 10.95 12.25
N ASP A 11 5.68 10.27 11.12
CA ASP A 11 6.29 10.85 9.92
C ASP A 11 5.26 10.86 8.79
N ASP A 12 4.65 12.03 8.62
CA ASP A 12 3.72 12.52 7.59
C ASP A 12 3.05 11.47 6.68
N VAL A 13 2.13 10.70 7.26
CA VAL A 13 1.31 9.76 6.50
C VAL A 13 0.18 10.53 5.84
N ARG A 14 0.32 10.81 4.54
CA ARG A 14 -0.73 11.34 3.65
C ARG A 14 -1.90 10.35 3.57
N ARG A 15 -2.72 10.36 4.62
CA ARG A 15 -3.75 9.37 4.92
C ARG A 15 -5.00 9.65 4.09
N ARG A 16 -5.06 9.17 2.84
CA ARG A 16 -6.28 9.21 2.04
C ARG A 16 -7.15 7.99 2.36
N ARG A 17 -8.16 8.17 3.20
CA ARG A 17 -9.24 7.18 3.40
C ARG A 17 -10.10 7.13 2.15
N ILE A 18 -9.99 6.04 1.40
CA ILE A 18 -11.00 5.62 0.45
C ILE A 18 -11.63 4.39 1.09
N CYS A 19 -12.93 4.47 1.39
CA CYS A 19 -13.88 3.36 1.64
C CYS A 19 -14.70 3.52 2.92
N GLU A 20 -15.99 3.72 2.70
CA GLU A 20 -17.08 3.82 3.66
C GLU A 20 -17.73 2.45 4.01
N GLN A 21 -17.27 1.33 3.41
CA GLN A 21 -17.96 0.02 3.51
C GLN A 21 -17.07 -1.19 3.88
N GLY A 22 -16.26 -1.08 4.94
CA GLY A 22 -15.68 -2.26 5.61
C GLY A 22 -14.40 -2.88 5.00
N ALA A 23 -13.81 -2.22 4.01
CA ALA A 23 -12.47 -2.52 3.51
C ALA A 23 -11.62 -1.24 3.64
N LEU A 24 -10.46 -1.29 4.29
CA LEU A 24 -9.51 -0.18 4.36
C LEU A 24 -8.34 -0.50 3.43
N LEU A 25 -7.98 0.46 2.58
CA LEU A 25 -6.76 0.39 1.78
C LEU A 25 -5.84 1.54 2.16
N GLU A 26 -4.71 1.22 2.77
CA GLU A 26 -3.68 2.18 3.15
C GLU A 26 -2.47 2.05 2.23
N PHE A 27 -1.90 3.18 1.84
CA PHE A 27 -0.68 3.24 1.04
C PHE A 27 0.38 4.00 1.83
N ARG A 28 1.57 3.42 1.94
CA ARG A 28 2.72 4.01 2.60
C ARG A 28 3.91 4.01 1.65
N ILE A 29 4.59 5.15 1.58
CA ILE A 29 5.76 5.34 0.73
C ILE A 29 6.87 5.89 1.63
N GLU A 30 7.93 5.11 1.81
CA GLU A 30 9.10 5.52 2.59
C GLU A 30 10.29 5.71 1.65
N PRO A 31 10.90 6.90 1.57
CA PRO A 31 12.06 7.12 0.71
C PRO A 31 13.26 6.31 1.21
N ARG A 32 13.98 5.67 0.29
CA ARG A 32 15.20 4.89 0.54
C ARG A 32 16.32 5.41 -0.36
N GLY A 33 16.74 6.65 -0.13
CA GLY A 33 17.71 7.37 -0.94
C GLY A 33 17.09 8.14 -2.11
N ALA A 34 17.93 8.73 -2.96
CA ALA A 34 17.49 9.70 -3.97
C ALA A 34 16.58 9.11 -5.08
N ARG A 35 16.75 7.83 -5.43
CA ARG A 35 16.03 7.19 -6.55
C ARG A 35 15.35 5.87 -6.18
N ALA A 36 15.20 5.60 -4.90
CA ALA A 36 14.53 4.39 -4.43
C ALA A 36 13.58 4.74 -3.29
N CYS A 37 12.46 4.02 -3.23
CA CYS A 37 11.50 4.11 -2.16
C CYS A 37 10.91 2.73 -1.87
N THR A 38 10.49 2.53 -0.64
CA THR A 38 9.74 1.36 -0.21
C THR A 38 8.25 1.71 -0.31
N PHE A 39 7.53 1.02 -1.18
CA PHE A 39 6.08 1.14 -1.32
C PHE A 39 5.40 -0.03 -0.60
N GLN A 40 4.50 0.29 0.33
CA GLN A 40 3.70 -0.67 1.07
C GLN A 40 2.22 -0.37 0.83
N GLN A 41 1.46 -1.39 0.45
CA GLN A 41 0.01 -1.33 0.29
C GLN A 41 -0.62 -2.31 1.27
N LEU A 42 -1.47 -1.80 2.15
CA LEU A 42 -2.11 -2.56 3.21
C LEU A 42 -3.63 -2.55 3.00
N ALA A 43 -4.18 -3.72 2.66
CA ALA A 43 -5.61 -3.92 2.50
C ALA A 43 -6.18 -4.69 3.72
N LEU A 44 -7.01 -4.05 4.53
CA LEU A 44 -7.73 -4.68 5.64
C LEU A 44 -9.19 -4.89 5.26
N PHE A 45 -9.70 -6.09 5.47
CA PHE A 45 -11.10 -6.43 5.22
C PHE A 45 -11.74 -7.01 6.48
N GLN A 46 -12.91 -6.50 6.87
CA GLN A 46 -13.66 -7.02 8.03
C GLN A 46 -14.88 -7.85 7.58
N PRO A 47 -14.77 -9.19 7.48
CA PRO A 47 -15.91 -10.04 7.16
C PRO A 47 -16.90 -10.09 8.36
N ARG A 48 -18.15 -9.66 8.14
CA ARG A 48 -19.21 -9.64 9.18
C ARG A 48 -20.01 -10.94 9.35
N LYS A 49 -19.82 -11.97 8.50
CA LYS A 49 -20.65 -13.21 8.50
C LYS A 49 -19.82 -14.48 8.24
N LEU A 50 -20.23 -15.62 8.83
CA LEU A 50 -19.55 -16.93 8.72
C LEU A 50 -19.46 -17.44 7.26
N PHE A 51 -20.54 -17.35 6.48
CA PHE A 51 -20.52 -17.65 5.04
C PHE A 51 -19.59 -16.71 4.26
N GLY A 52 -19.47 -15.47 4.71
CA GLY A 52 -18.50 -14.52 4.18
C GLY A 52 -17.06 -14.97 4.41
N LEU A 53 -16.78 -15.66 5.52
CA LEU A 53 -15.45 -16.19 5.82
C LEU A 53 -15.07 -17.33 4.87
N LEU A 54 -15.97 -18.28 4.61
CA LEU A 54 -15.73 -19.39 3.68
C LEU A 54 -15.50 -18.89 2.24
N TYR A 55 -16.32 -17.93 1.80
CA TYR A 55 -16.11 -17.24 0.53
C TYR A 55 -14.76 -16.51 0.50
N TRP A 56 -14.39 -15.82 1.58
CA TRP A 56 -13.12 -15.11 1.65
C TRP A 56 -11.92 -16.06 1.51
N TYR A 57 -11.96 -17.22 2.16
CA TYR A 57 -10.92 -18.25 2.00
C TYR A 57 -10.82 -18.78 0.56
N ALA A 58 -11.94 -18.90 -0.16
CA ALA A 58 -11.92 -19.32 -1.56
C ALA A 58 -11.29 -18.25 -2.49
N VAL A 59 -11.46 -16.97 -2.17
CA VAL A 59 -10.96 -15.84 -2.98
C VAL A 59 -9.59 -15.35 -2.50
N LEU A 60 -9.08 -15.80 -1.35
CA LEU A 60 -7.72 -15.50 -0.87
C LEU A 60 -6.62 -15.67 -1.92
N PRO A 61 -6.52 -16.79 -2.67
CA PRO A 61 -5.48 -16.93 -3.70
C PRO A 61 -5.64 -15.90 -4.82
N LEU A 62 -6.88 -15.49 -5.15
CA LEU A 62 -7.13 -14.45 -6.14
C LEU A 62 -6.67 -13.07 -5.64
N HIS A 63 -6.86 -12.77 -4.36
CA HIS A 63 -6.40 -11.52 -3.76
C HIS A 63 -4.88 -11.37 -3.83
N ASP A 64 -4.11 -12.43 -3.57
CA ASP A 64 -2.64 -12.40 -3.70
C ASP A 64 -2.22 -12.05 -5.14
N ILE A 65 -2.89 -12.64 -6.15
CA ILE A 65 -2.61 -12.36 -7.57
C ILE A 65 -2.92 -10.91 -7.92
N VAL A 66 -4.11 -10.41 -7.54
CA VAL A 66 -4.56 -9.05 -7.89
C VAL A 66 -3.68 -8.00 -7.21
N PHE A 67 -3.42 -8.13 -5.90
CA PHE A 67 -2.58 -7.17 -5.19
C PHE A 67 -1.14 -7.17 -5.71
N ARG A 68 -0.55 -8.34 -5.97
CA ARG A 68 0.78 -8.40 -6.60
C ARG A 68 0.80 -7.74 -7.97
N SER A 69 -0.24 -7.95 -8.78
CA SER A 69 -0.33 -7.36 -10.11
C SER A 69 -0.40 -5.83 -10.04
N ILE A 70 -1.16 -5.29 -9.09
CA ILE A 70 -1.25 -3.84 -8.85
C ILE A 70 0.11 -3.28 -8.41
N LEU A 71 0.79 -3.90 -7.43
CA LEU A 71 2.13 -3.47 -7.00
C LEU A 71 3.14 -3.52 -8.15
N LEU A 72 3.10 -4.58 -8.95
CA LEU A 72 4.03 -4.74 -10.08
C LEU A 72 3.77 -3.71 -11.18
N GLY A 73 2.50 -3.38 -11.44
CA GLY A 73 2.09 -2.31 -12.34
C GLY A 73 2.64 -0.95 -11.88
N ILE A 74 2.36 -0.58 -10.62
CA ILE A 74 2.86 0.67 -10.02
C ILE A 74 4.39 0.72 -10.08
N ARG A 75 5.08 -0.38 -9.74
CA ARG A 75 6.55 -0.44 -9.83
C ARG A 75 7.03 -0.21 -11.26
N ARG A 76 6.43 -0.87 -12.25
CA ARG A 76 6.82 -0.74 -13.65
C ARG A 76 6.66 0.71 -14.12
N GLU A 77 5.50 1.30 -13.83
CA GLU A 77 5.19 2.67 -14.21
C GLU A 77 6.11 3.68 -13.50
N ALA A 78 6.35 3.51 -12.20
CA ALA A 78 7.29 4.33 -11.44
C ALA A 78 8.72 4.25 -12.00
N VAL A 79 9.19 3.07 -12.41
CA VAL A 79 10.51 2.91 -13.05
C VAL A 79 10.56 3.59 -14.42
N GLN A 80 9.51 3.49 -15.22
CA GLN A 80 9.43 4.16 -16.52
C GLN A 80 9.45 5.69 -16.37
N ILE A 81 8.68 6.23 -15.42
CA ILE A 81 8.67 7.65 -15.08
C ILE A 81 10.05 8.09 -14.58
N ALA A 82 10.67 7.34 -13.66
CA ALA A 82 12.00 7.66 -13.14
C ALA A 82 13.12 7.60 -14.20
N ALA A 83 12.93 6.82 -15.27
CA ALA A 83 13.85 6.76 -16.40
C ALA A 83 13.68 7.93 -17.38
N THR A 84 12.49 8.54 -17.43
CA THR A 84 12.18 9.68 -18.31
C THR A 84 12.38 11.04 -17.62
N LEU A 85 12.34 11.10 -16.29
CA LEU A 85 12.55 12.34 -15.55
C LEU A 85 14.03 12.75 -15.55
N PRO A 86 14.35 14.02 -15.88
CA PRO A 86 15.70 14.55 -15.73
C PRO A 86 16.10 14.63 -14.25
N GLU A 87 17.38 14.41 -13.93
CA GLU A 87 17.91 14.37 -12.55
C GLU A 87 17.56 15.63 -11.74
N ALA A 88 17.42 16.78 -12.41
CA ALA A 88 17.03 18.06 -11.81
C ALA A 88 15.58 18.10 -11.28
N ALA A 89 14.69 17.21 -11.72
CA ALA A 89 13.33 17.09 -11.21
C ALA A 89 13.24 16.24 -9.93
N VAL A 90 14.31 15.52 -9.58
CA VAL A 90 14.40 14.70 -8.37
C VAL A 90 14.93 15.57 -7.21
N GLU A 91 14.35 16.75 -7.01
CA GLU A 91 14.61 17.50 -5.77
C GLU A 91 14.12 16.60 -4.62
N PRO A 92 14.97 16.27 -3.63
CA PRO A 92 14.53 15.46 -2.51
C PRO A 92 13.39 16.21 -1.85
N LEU A 93 12.23 15.56 -1.72
CA LEU A 93 11.12 16.05 -0.93
C LEU A 93 11.70 16.48 0.43
N ARG A 94 11.88 17.79 0.62
CA ARG A 94 12.46 18.37 1.83
C ARG A 94 11.33 18.34 2.85
N VAL A 95 11.25 17.24 3.59
CA VAL A 95 10.36 17.05 4.76
C VAL A 95 10.81 17.97 5.88
#